data_AF-A0A933CH54-F1
#
_entry.id   AF-A0A933CH54-F1
#
_cell.length_a   1.000
_cell.length_b   1.000
_cell.length_c   1.000
_cell.angle_alpha   90.00
_cell.angle_beta   90.00
_cell.angle_gamma   90.00
#
_symmetry.space_group_name_H-M   'P 1'
#
loop_
_entity.id
_entity.type
_entity.pdbx_description
1 polymer ?
#
loop_
_entity_poly.entity_id
_entity_poly.type
_entity_poly.pdbx_seq_one_letter_code
_entity_poly.pdbx_strand_id
1 'polypeptide(L)'
;MKRFLIMLAMFLLPVAAHAAADLSINPQDIRFSKGLLVAGDEVRLYATVYNVGDEDVSGYVSFYQGATLIDDSLVISLPAGGSPEEVYVDFVVPEGTFNILALIQGTDPEDVNVDNDNALTSTFSPVVDDDRDGIENESDNCSATSNNNQLDTDGDGEGDACDSDDDNDGLSDDVEAELTTDTTQQDSDGDGVNDADDAFPTDAEETVMQEEPQAEAAPEEEPEPPAPPSSEAFQKIVEEVAKTIKETVAVQEEEEPATEVSSEVHISPNAVFGYTRDSWNTFTFEVFSNISEQAVYVWDFGDGVTSSKPTVQHTYNRSGAFQVTLTMTDASGIVSSESTTVLVPFFNLNNRVVLVSVVALLLLLAAGAASFVRLGKKPDLHA
;
A
#
# COMPACT_ATOMS: atom_id res chain seq x y z
N MET A 1 -47.61 -21.26 68.59
CA MET A 1 -46.92 -20.32 67.68
C MET A 1 -45.99 -21.13 66.78
N LYS A 2 -46.41 -21.46 65.55
CA LYS A 2 -45.58 -22.16 64.56
C LYS A 2 -44.99 -21.11 63.62
N ARG A 3 -43.67 -20.95 63.62
CA ARG A 3 -42.95 -20.03 62.72
C ARG A 3 -42.69 -20.79 61.42
N PHE A 4 -43.30 -20.33 60.32
CA PHE A 4 -43.00 -20.79 58.97
C PHE A 4 -41.69 -20.15 58.52
N LEU A 5 -40.69 -20.99 58.23
CA LEU A 5 -39.44 -20.60 57.61
C LEU A 5 -39.63 -20.71 56.09
N ILE A 6 -39.74 -19.57 55.40
CA ILE A 6 -39.78 -19.52 53.94
C ILE A 6 -38.32 -19.55 53.47
N MET A 7 -37.86 -20.70 52.96
CA MET A 7 -36.62 -20.79 52.18
C MET A 7 -36.88 -20.14 50.82
N LEU A 8 -36.22 -19.01 50.56
CA LEU A 8 -36.13 -18.42 49.23
C LEU A 8 -35.05 -19.17 48.45
N ALA A 9 -35.45 -20.11 47.60
CA ALA A 9 -34.55 -20.73 46.63
C ALA A 9 -34.32 -19.74 45.47
N MET A 10 -33.14 -19.12 45.41
CA MET A 10 -32.68 -18.38 44.24
C MET A 10 -32.39 -19.40 43.14
N PHE A 11 -33.32 -19.56 42.20
CA PHE A 11 -33.07 -20.21 40.93
C PHE A 11 -32.17 -19.27 40.09
N LEU A 12 -30.87 -19.54 40.06
CA LEU A 12 -29.99 -19.05 39.01
C LEU A 12 -30.38 -19.79 37.73
N LEU A 13 -31.25 -19.20 36.93
CA LEU A 13 -31.41 -19.63 35.54
C LEU A 13 -30.07 -19.37 34.84
N PRO A 14 -29.47 -20.36 34.16
CA PRO A 14 -28.35 -20.09 33.28
C PRO A 14 -28.83 -19.09 32.23
N VAL A 15 -28.15 -17.94 32.11
CA VAL A 15 -28.29 -17.09 30.93
C VAL A 15 -27.80 -17.96 29.78
N ALA A 16 -28.71 -18.37 28.91
CA ALA A 16 -28.31 -18.97 27.65
C ALA A 16 -27.43 -17.94 26.94
N ALA A 17 -26.14 -18.22 26.81
CA ALA A 17 -25.33 -17.56 25.80
C ALA A 17 -26.05 -17.85 24.48
N HIS A 18 -26.56 -16.80 23.85
CA HIS A 18 -27.15 -16.94 22.52
C HIS A 18 -25.97 -17.24 21.59
N ALA A 19 -26.08 -18.30 20.79
CA ALA A 19 -25.11 -18.54 19.73
C ALA A 19 -25.02 -17.29 18.85
N ALA A 20 -23.80 -16.94 18.47
CA ALA A 20 -23.50 -15.74 17.73
C ALA A 20 -22.90 -16.15 16.38
N ALA A 21 -23.54 -15.71 15.29
CA ALA A 21 -22.98 -15.77 13.95
C ALA A 21 -21.92 -14.66 13.84
N ASP A 22 -20.68 -15.03 13.55
CA ASP A 22 -19.55 -14.09 13.45
C ASP A 22 -18.54 -14.66 12.44
N LEU A 23 -18.58 -14.14 11.22
CA LEU A 23 -17.58 -14.35 10.19
C LEU A 23 -16.50 -13.28 10.30
N SER A 24 -15.31 -13.58 9.81
CA SER A 24 -14.22 -12.61 9.81
C SER A 24 -13.32 -12.79 8.60
N ILE A 25 -12.75 -11.68 8.16
CA ILE A 25 -11.75 -11.63 7.11
C ILE A 25 -10.60 -10.69 7.53
N ASN A 26 -9.36 -11.09 7.25
CA ASN A 26 -8.18 -10.31 7.63
C ASN A 26 -7.41 -9.84 6.39
N PRO A 27 -6.89 -8.60 6.37
CA PRO A 27 -6.07 -8.11 5.26
C PRO A 27 -4.84 -8.97 4.93
N GLN A 28 -4.25 -9.61 5.94
CA GLN A 28 -3.06 -10.46 5.77
C GLN A 28 -3.36 -11.81 5.11
N ASP A 29 -4.63 -12.20 5.07
CA ASP A 29 -5.09 -13.44 4.44
C ASP A 29 -5.57 -13.21 3.00
N ILE A 30 -5.43 -11.98 2.48
CA ILE A 30 -5.63 -11.63 1.09
C ILE A 30 -4.30 -11.72 0.35
N ARG A 31 -4.25 -12.54 -0.70
CA ARG A 31 -3.00 -12.83 -1.44
C ARG A 31 -3.25 -13.07 -2.91
N PHE A 32 -2.21 -12.88 -3.73
CA PHE A 32 -2.25 -13.22 -5.14
C PHE A 32 -1.65 -14.60 -5.43
N SER A 33 -1.93 -15.16 -6.61
CA SER A 33 -1.30 -16.39 -7.10
C SER A 33 0.19 -16.22 -7.40
N LYS A 34 0.64 -14.99 -7.65
CA LYS A 34 2.04 -14.62 -7.91
C LYS A 34 2.57 -13.74 -6.78
N GLY A 35 3.86 -13.87 -6.48
CA GLY A 35 4.54 -13.03 -5.48
C GLY A 35 5.00 -11.68 -6.04
N LEU A 36 5.45 -11.68 -7.29
CA LEU A 36 5.70 -10.47 -8.07
C LEU A 36 4.48 -10.20 -8.95
N LEU A 37 4.00 -8.96 -8.93
CA LEU A 37 2.86 -8.52 -9.74
C LEU A 37 3.39 -7.69 -10.89
N VAL A 38 3.10 -8.10 -12.11
CA VAL A 38 3.44 -7.39 -13.33
C VAL A 38 2.16 -6.76 -13.88
N ALA A 39 2.19 -5.50 -14.27
CA ALA A 39 1.01 -4.82 -14.82
C ALA A 39 0.49 -5.56 -16.06
N GLY A 40 -0.83 -5.74 -16.14
CA GLY A 40 -1.49 -6.46 -17.22
C GLY A 40 -1.46 -7.99 -17.13
N ASP A 41 -0.82 -8.58 -16.12
CA ASP A 41 -0.90 -10.01 -15.86
C ASP A 41 -2.28 -10.43 -15.35
N GLU A 42 -2.74 -11.60 -15.80
CA GLU A 42 -3.86 -12.31 -15.18
C GLU A 42 -3.36 -13.15 -13.99
N VAL A 43 -3.87 -12.83 -12.80
CA VAL A 43 -3.57 -13.53 -11.54
C VAL A 43 -4.87 -13.95 -10.85
N ARG A 44 -4.76 -14.83 -9.84
CA ARG A 44 -5.87 -15.10 -8.92
C ARG A 44 -5.68 -14.33 -7.64
N LEU A 45 -6.73 -13.67 -7.20
CA LEU A 45 -6.82 -12.99 -5.92
C LEU A 45 -7.59 -13.88 -4.95
N TYR A 46 -6.95 -14.25 -3.84
CA TYR A 46 -7.50 -15.13 -2.81
C TYR A 46 -7.82 -14.33 -1.55
N ALA A 47 -8.85 -14.76 -0.82
CA ALA A 47 -9.06 -14.40 0.58
C ALA A 47 -9.47 -15.62 1.39
N THR A 48 -9.02 -15.66 2.64
CA THR A 48 -9.48 -16.66 3.62
C THR A 48 -10.51 -16.06 4.56
N VAL A 49 -11.65 -16.71 4.70
CA VAL A 49 -12.73 -16.34 5.62
C VAL A 49 -12.78 -17.34 6.76
N TYR A 50 -13.02 -16.83 7.97
CA TYR A 50 -13.11 -17.63 9.19
C TYR A 50 -14.50 -17.46 9.81
N ASN A 51 -15.05 -18.54 10.36
CA ASN A 51 -16.17 -18.44 11.29
C ASN A 51 -15.60 -18.46 12.71
N VAL A 52 -15.63 -17.30 13.37
CA VAL A 52 -15.15 -17.11 14.75
C VAL A 52 -16.29 -17.17 15.77
N GLY A 53 -17.52 -17.28 15.28
CA GLY A 53 -18.73 -17.47 16.07
C GLY A 53 -19.00 -18.93 16.47
N ASP A 54 -20.17 -19.11 17.08
CA ASP A 54 -20.61 -20.37 17.67
C ASP A 54 -21.76 -21.04 16.88
N GLU A 55 -22.14 -20.49 15.72
CA GLU A 55 -23.20 -21.00 14.83
C GLU A 55 -22.70 -21.12 13.39
N ASP A 56 -23.32 -22.01 12.60
CA ASP A 56 -23.04 -22.12 11.18
C ASP A 56 -23.53 -20.86 10.47
N VAL A 57 -22.69 -20.26 9.61
CA VAL A 57 -23.03 -19.00 8.91
C VAL A 57 -22.77 -19.16 7.42
N SER A 58 -23.71 -18.69 6.62
CA SER A 58 -23.55 -18.53 5.17
C SER A 58 -23.58 -17.07 4.79
N GLY A 59 -23.02 -16.70 3.65
CA GLY A 59 -22.98 -15.31 3.20
C GLY A 59 -22.29 -15.15 1.86
N TYR A 60 -21.87 -13.93 1.57
CA TYR A 60 -21.19 -13.57 0.33
C TYR A 60 -19.89 -12.84 0.60
N VAL A 61 -18.87 -13.11 -0.20
CA VAL A 61 -17.60 -12.35 -0.24
C VAL A 61 -17.51 -11.60 -1.56
N SER A 62 -17.22 -10.32 -1.50
CA SER A 62 -17.01 -9.48 -2.68
C SER A 62 -15.65 -8.80 -2.62
N PHE A 63 -14.97 -8.73 -3.76
CA PHE A 63 -13.68 -8.06 -3.90
C PHE A 63 -13.81 -6.77 -4.71
N TYR A 64 -13.14 -5.73 -4.23
CA TYR A 64 -13.14 -4.41 -4.86
C TYR A 64 -11.71 -3.91 -5.04
N GLN A 65 -11.51 -3.19 -6.15
CA GLN A 65 -10.37 -2.32 -6.36
C GLN A 65 -10.89 -0.88 -6.42
N GLY A 66 -10.54 -0.07 -5.42
CA GLY A 66 -11.24 1.20 -5.20
C GLY A 66 -12.73 0.97 -4.98
N ALA A 67 -13.59 1.60 -5.79
CA ALA A 67 -15.04 1.41 -5.77
C ALA A 67 -15.55 0.36 -6.78
N THR A 68 -14.67 -0.18 -7.63
CA THR A 68 -15.05 -1.09 -8.70
C THR A 68 -15.08 -2.51 -8.16
N LEU A 69 -16.21 -3.19 -8.31
CA LEU A 69 -16.33 -4.61 -8.05
C LEU A 69 -15.49 -5.37 -9.08
N ILE A 70 -14.59 -6.25 -8.60
CA ILE A 70 -13.65 -6.98 -9.45
C ILE A 70 -14.38 -8.09 -10.23
N ASP A 71 -15.24 -8.85 -9.55
CA ASP A 71 -16.00 -9.97 -10.11
C ASP A 71 -17.28 -10.20 -9.29
N ASP A 72 -18.13 -11.12 -9.73
CA ASP A 72 -19.36 -11.52 -9.04
C ASP A 72 -19.08 -11.98 -7.59
N SER A 73 -20.01 -11.65 -6.68
CA SER A 73 -19.92 -12.05 -5.27
C SER A 73 -19.91 -13.57 -5.12
N LEU A 74 -19.00 -14.08 -4.30
CA LEU A 74 -18.78 -15.50 -4.06
C LEU A 74 -19.58 -15.96 -2.85
N VAL A 75 -20.27 -17.10 -2.99
CA VAL A 75 -21.05 -17.69 -1.88
C VAL A 75 -20.12 -18.47 -0.96
N ILE A 76 -20.26 -18.28 0.35
CA ILE A 76 -19.55 -19.01 1.40
C ILE A 76 -20.51 -19.66 2.39
N SER A 77 -20.08 -20.74 3.03
CA SER A 77 -20.87 -21.45 4.04
C SER A 77 -19.94 -22.15 5.04
N LEU A 78 -19.71 -21.50 6.18
CA LEU A 78 -18.75 -21.96 7.17
C LEU A 78 -19.45 -22.51 8.41
N PRO A 79 -19.22 -23.78 8.78
CA PRO A 79 -19.75 -24.34 10.03
C PRO A 79 -19.03 -23.78 11.26
N ALA A 80 -19.73 -23.72 12.39
CA ALA A 80 -19.18 -23.28 13.68
C ALA A 80 -17.98 -24.14 14.10
N GLY A 81 -16.85 -23.52 14.44
CA GLY A 81 -15.61 -24.22 14.76
C GLY A 81 -15.03 -25.04 13.60
N GLY A 82 -15.48 -24.77 12.37
CA GLY A 82 -15.01 -25.38 11.15
C GLY A 82 -13.61 -24.91 10.73
N SER A 83 -13.11 -25.46 9.62
CA SER A 83 -11.92 -24.92 8.97
C SER A 83 -12.28 -23.64 8.19
N PRO A 84 -11.34 -22.69 8.07
CA PRO A 84 -11.53 -21.51 7.23
C PRO A 84 -11.80 -21.90 5.78
N GLU A 85 -12.53 -21.05 5.06
CA GLU A 85 -12.85 -21.21 3.64
C GLU A 85 -12.02 -20.22 2.81
N GLU A 86 -11.35 -20.71 1.76
CA GLU A 86 -10.61 -19.86 0.83
C GLU A 86 -11.41 -19.65 -0.44
N VAL A 87 -11.62 -18.39 -0.80
CA VAL A 87 -12.34 -17.97 -2.01
C VAL A 87 -11.39 -17.22 -2.95
N TYR A 88 -11.68 -17.23 -4.25
CA TYR A 88 -10.86 -16.50 -5.22
C TYR A 88 -11.65 -15.95 -6.40
N VAL A 89 -11.11 -14.88 -6.99
CA VAL A 89 -11.54 -14.31 -8.28
C VAL A 89 -10.33 -14.21 -9.21
N ASP A 90 -10.58 -14.21 -10.51
CA ASP A 90 -9.56 -13.84 -11.49
C ASP A 90 -9.40 -12.31 -11.48
N PHE A 91 -8.17 -11.82 -11.60
CA PHE A 91 -7.84 -10.40 -11.46
C PHE A 91 -6.76 -10.02 -12.47
N VAL A 92 -6.97 -8.92 -13.19
CA VAL A 92 -5.95 -8.32 -14.06
C VAL A 92 -5.21 -7.25 -13.25
N VAL A 93 -3.90 -7.41 -13.13
CA VAL A 93 -3.07 -6.45 -12.38
C VAL A 93 -3.11 -5.09 -13.10
N PRO A 94 -3.51 -4.00 -12.42
CA PRO A 94 -3.54 -2.67 -13.01
C PRO A 94 -2.13 -2.09 -13.15
N GLU A 95 -1.98 -1.03 -13.94
CA GLU A 95 -0.84 -0.14 -13.83
C GLU A 95 -0.95 0.74 -12.60
N GLY A 96 0.20 1.11 -12.02
CA GLY A 96 0.27 1.97 -10.86
C GLY A 96 -0.13 1.28 -9.55
N THR A 97 -0.03 2.02 -8.45
CA THR A 97 -0.24 1.46 -7.12
C THR A 97 -1.72 1.24 -6.83
N PHE A 98 -2.05 0.13 -6.18
CA PHE A 98 -3.43 -0.25 -5.88
C PHE A 98 -3.56 -1.03 -4.57
N ASN A 99 -4.77 -1.20 -4.06
CA ASN A 99 -5.08 -2.09 -2.94
C ASN A 99 -6.37 -2.87 -3.23
N ILE A 100 -6.65 -3.85 -2.38
CA ILE A 100 -7.83 -4.70 -2.49
C ILE A 100 -8.66 -4.55 -1.22
N LEU A 101 -9.97 -4.37 -1.40
CA LEU A 101 -10.97 -4.47 -0.35
C LEU A 101 -11.77 -5.75 -0.53
N ALA A 102 -11.83 -6.58 0.50
CA ALA A 102 -12.73 -7.71 0.57
C ALA A 102 -13.82 -7.45 1.63
N LEU A 103 -15.08 -7.74 1.30
CA LEU A 103 -16.25 -7.53 2.15
C LEU A 103 -17.05 -8.81 2.31
N ILE A 104 -17.42 -9.14 3.54
CA ILE A 104 -18.43 -10.14 3.90
C ILE A 104 -19.78 -9.45 3.98
N GLN A 105 -20.79 -9.99 3.32
CA GLN A 105 -22.12 -9.38 3.26
C GLN A 105 -23.24 -10.42 3.21
N GLY A 106 -24.44 -9.97 3.59
CA GLY A 106 -25.67 -10.75 3.43
C GLY A 106 -25.65 -12.08 4.16
N THR A 107 -25.10 -12.09 5.37
CA THR A 107 -24.95 -13.29 6.20
C THR A 107 -26.31 -13.80 6.69
N ASP A 108 -26.44 -15.12 6.76
CA ASP A 108 -27.56 -15.83 7.38
C ASP A 108 -27.03 -16.99 8.23
N PRO A 109 -27.20 -16.95 9.57
CA PRO A 109 -27.82 -15.87 10.36
C PRO A 109 -27.05 -14.54 10.25
N GLU A 110 -27.72 -13.43 10.59
CA GLU A 110 -27.10 -12.08 10.54
C GLU A 110 -25.88 -12.01 11.45
N ASP A 111 -24.78 -11.50 10.90
CA ASP A 111 -23.51 -11.35 11.60
C ASP A 111 -23.65 -10.36 12.77
N VAL A 112 -23.25 -10.79 13.96
CA VAL A 112 -23.35 -9.95 15.17
C VAL A 112 -22.18 -8.97 15.32
N ASN A 113 -21.09 -9.19 14.60
CA ASN A 113 -19.84 -8.46 14.72
C ASN A 113 -19.38 -7.90 13.36
N VAL A 114 -20.15 -6.97 12.81
CA VAL A 114 -19.84 -6.35 11.49
C VAL A 114 -18.51 -5.60 11.38
N ASP A 115 -17.75 -5.52 12.47
CA ASP A 115 -16.50 -4.78 12.55
C ASP A 115 -15.31 -5.56 11.94
N ASN A 116 -15.41 -6.90 11.80
CA ASN A 116 -14.41 -7.77 11.16
C ASN A 116 -14.85 -8.34 9.79
N ASP A 117 -15.95 -7.83 9.24
CA ASP A 117 -16.50 -8.22 7.93
C ASP A 117 -15.71 -7.62 6.74
N ASN A 118 -14.79 -6.69 7.02
CA ASN A 118 -14.12 -5.90 5.99
C ASN A 118 -12.60 -6.01 6.13
N ALA A 119 -11.91 -6.30 5.03
CA ALA A 119 -10.45 -6.35 4.98
C ALA A 119 -9.91 -5.51 3.82
N LEU A 120 -9.18 -4.43 4.15
CA LEU A 120 -8.46 -3.61 3.18
C LEU A 120 -6.96 -3.92 3.26
N THR A 121 -6.36 -4.32 2.15
CA THR A 121 -4.92 -4.59 2.08
C THR A 121 -4.09 -3.31 2.18
N SER A 122 -2.80 -3.47 2.49
CA SER A 122 -1.82 -2.45 2.15
C SER A 122 -1.76 -2.24 0.62
N THR A 123 -1.11 -1.15 0.22
CA THR A 123 -0.87 -0.85 -1.19
C THR A 123 0.13 -1.83 -1.80
N PHE A 124 -0.16 -2.28 -3.01
CA PHE A 124 0.71 -3.04 -3.91
C PHE A 124 1.23 -2.11 -5.00
N SER A 125 2.49 -2.32 -5.38
CA SER A 125 3.15 -1.61 -6.48
C SER A 125 3.57 -2.64 -7.53
N PRO A 126 2.80 -2.82 -8.61
CA PRO A 126 3.17 -3.73 -9.68
C PRO A 126 4.36 -3.15 -10.47
N VAL A 127 5.19 -4.04 -11.00
CA VAL A 127 6.25 -3.70 -11.95
C VAL A 127 5.65 -3.59 -13.36
N VAL A 128 6.33 -2.88 -14.25
CA VAL A 128 5.92 -2.72 -15.64
C VAL A 128 6.89 -3.51 -16.52
N ASP A 129 6.34 -4.25 -17.46
CA ASP A 129 7.01 -5.15 -18.42
C ASP A 129 6.17 -5.06 -19.72
N ASP A 130 6.57 -4.15 -20.61
CA ASP A 130 5.77 -3.72 -21.76
C ASP A 130 5.69 -4.81 -22.83
N ASP A 131 6.77 -5.58 -23.03
CA ASP A 131 6.88 -6.61 -24.05
C ASP A 131 6.65 -8.05 -23.54
N ARG A 132 6.56 -8.22 -22.21
CA ARG A 132 6.23 -9.45 -21.50
C ARG A 132 7.26 -10.54 -21.66
N ASP A 133 8.51 -10.16 -21.74
CA ASP A 133 9.64 -11.08 -21.79
C ASP A 133 10.08 -11.54 -20.37
N GLY A 134 9.54 -10.92 -19.33
CA GLY A 134 9.81 -11.26 -17.94
C GLY A 134 10.98 -10.50 -17.30
N ILE A 135 11.54 -9.52 -17.99
CA ILE A 135 12.39 -8.47 -17.46
C ILE A 135 11.54 -7.20 -17.29
N GLU A 136 11.73 -6.46 -16.20
CA GLU A 136 10.97 -5.22 -15.99
C GLU A 136 11.60 -4.08 -16.79
N ASN A 137 10.79 -3.13 -17.29
CA ASN A 137 11.26 -2.04 -18.16
C ASN A 137 12.46 -1.25 -17.59
N GLU A 138 12.59 -1.13 -16.27
CA GLU A 138 13.72 -0.42 -15.63
C GLU A 138 15.04 -1.21 -15.67
N SER A 139 14.96 -2.52 -15.92
CA SER A 139 16.10 -3.45 -15.99
C SER A 139 16.26 -4.07 -17.38
N ASP A 140 15.44 -3.65 -18.35
CA ASP A 140 15.36 -4.22 -19.69
C ASP A 140 16.09 -3.34 -20.73
N ASN A 141 17.14 -3.88 -21.35
CA ASN A 141 17.89 -3.19 -22.40
C ASN A 141 17.13 -3.08 -23.73
N CYS A 142 15.97 -3.75 -23.87
CA CYS A 142 15.03 -3.59 -24.97
C CYS A 142 13.57 -3.58 -24.51
N SER A 143 13.20 -2.65 -23.62
CA SER A 143 11.86 -2.56 -22.98
C SER A 143 10.59 -2.71 -23.84
N ALA A 144 10.66 -2.63 -25.18
CA ALA A 144 9.52 -2.80 -26.08
C ALA A 144 9.65 -4.01 -27.02
N THR A 145 10.76 -4.75 -26.96
CA THR A 145 11.10 -5.85 -27.86
C THR A 145 11.65 -7.04 -27.07
N SER A 146 10.82 -8.06 -26.94
CA SER A 146 11.12 -9.23 -26.09
C SER A 146 12.49 -9.85 -26.38
N ASN A 147 13.36 -9.83 -25.37
CA ASN A 147 14.73 -10.33 -25.43
C ASN A 147 15.21 -10.84 -24.06
N ASN A 148 14.61 -11.92 -23.55
CA ASN A 148 14.85 -12.41 -22.18
C ASN A 148 16.32 -12.78 -21.87
N ASN A 149 17.17 -12.89 -22.90
CA ASN A 149 18.60 -13.14 -22.76
C ASN A 149 19.41 -11.87 -22.41
N GLN A 150 18.84 -10.68 -22.66
CA GLN A 150 19.45 -9.36 -22.43
C GLN A 150 20.86 -9.30 -23.02
N LEU A 151 21.00 -9.83 -24.25
CA LEU A 151 22.26 -9.74 -24.98
C LEU A 151 22.46 -8.28 -25.40
N ASP A 152 23.71 -7.84 -25.29
CA ASP A 152 24.21 -6.48 -25.51
C ASP A 152 25.69 -6.69 -25.88
N THR A 153 25.93 -6.81 -27.18
CA THR A 153 27.21 -7.29 -27.72
C THR A 153 28.32 -6.26 -27.56
N ASP A 154 28.02 -4.98 -27.73
CA ASP A 154 28.97 -3.87 -27.66
C ASP A 154 29.03 -3.20 -26.26
N GLY A 155 28.02 -3.44 -25.41
CA GLY A 155 27.94 -2.95 -24.05
C GLY A 155 27.49 -1.49 -23.93
N ASP A 156 26.77 -0.94 -24.91
CA ASP A 156 26.30 0.45 -24.86
C ASP A 156 25.00 0.65 -24.06
N GLY A 157 24.29 -0.46 -23.77
CA GLY A 157 23.09 -0.52 -22.97
C GLY A 157 21.78 -0.60 -23.76
N GLU A 158 21.83 -0.53 -25.10
CA GLU A 158 20.79 -1.05 -25.99
C GLU A 158 21.08 -2.56 -26.20
N GLY A 159 20.04 -3.40 -26.30
CA GLY A 159 20.25 -4.84 -26.52
C GLY A 159 20.21 -5.20 -28.00
N ASP A 160 20.86 -6.30 -28.38
CA ASP A 160 20.92 -6.77 -29.79
C ASP A 160 19.53 -6.97 -30.45
N ALA A 161 18.45 -7.04 -29.67
CA ALA A 161 17.09 -7.17 -30.20
C ALA A 161 16.46 -5.86 -30.66
N CYS A 162 17.01 -4.72 -30.21
CA CYS A 162 16.51 -3.37 -30.47
C CYS A 162 17.61 -2.38 -30.86
N ASP A 163 18.87 -2.78 -30.80
CA ASP A 163 19.96 -2.13 -31.49
C ASP A 163 19.84 -2.36 -33.01
N SER A 164 20.44 -1.47 -33.78
CA SER A 164 20.55 -1.56 -35.22
C SER A 164 21.98 -1.74 -35.71
N ASP A 165 22.96 -1.72 -34.78
CA ASP A 165 24.40 -1.87 -35.00
C ASP A 165 24.97 -2.60 -33.77
N ASP A 166 24.69 -3.90 -33.67
CA ASP A 166 24.91 -4.76 -32.48
C ASP A 166 26.36 -4.74 -31.95
N ASP A 167 27.35 -4.48 -32.79
CA ASP A 167 28.77 -4.47 -32.44
C ASP A 167 29.41 -3.06 -32.47
N ASN A 168 28.64 -2.05 -32.85
CA ASN A 168 29.01 -0.65 -32.94
C ASN A 168 30.27 -0.40 -33.81
N ASP A 169 30.42 -1.16 -34.90
CA ASP A 169 31.50 -0.99 -35.87
C ASP A 169 31.21 0.15 -36.88
N GLY A 170 29.95 0.58 -36.97
CA GLY A 170 29.47 1.66 -37.84
C GLY A 170 28.69 1.20 -39.06
N LEU A 171 28.49 -0.10 -39.25
CA LEU A 171 27.56 -0.71 -40.20
C LEU A 171 26.32 -1.18 -39.45
N SER A 172 25.13 -0.77 -39.90
CA SER A 172 23.90 -1.32 -39.32
C SER A 172 23.69 -2.78 -39.73
N ASP A 173 22.97 -3.57 -38.94
CA ASP A 173 22.65 -4.99 -39.23
C ASP A 173 22.09 -5.21 -40.65
N ASP A 174 21.28 -4.26 -41.14
CA ASP A 174 20.70 -4.30 -42.48
C ASP A 174 21.79 -4.22 -43.57
N VAL A 175 22.83 -3.42 -43.35
CA VAL A 175 23.98 -3.27 -44.26
C VAL A 175 24.90 -4.48 -44.15
N GLU A 176 25.12 -4.97 -42.95
CA GLU A 176 25.91 -6.17 -42.72
C GLU A 176 25.30 -7.42 -43.34
N ALA A 177 23.97 -7.55 -43.29
CA ALA A 177 23.26 -8.60 -44.00
C ALA A 177 23.46 -8.52 -45.52
N GLU A 178 23.65 -7.32 -46.09
CA GLU A 178 24.00 -7.13 -47.51
C GLU A 178 25.47 -7.47 -47.81
N LEU A 179 26.38 -7.17 -46.87
CA LEU A 179 27.82 -7.45 -46.97
C LEU A 179 28.19 -8.89 -46.57
N THR A 180 27.26 -9.62 -45.95
CA THR A 180 27.49 -10.95 -45.37
C THR A 180 28.55 -10.95 -44.26
N THR A 181 28.62 -9.85 -43.51
CA THR A 181 29.41 -9.72 -42.27
C THR A 181 28.62 -10.24 -41.07
N ASP A 182 29.29 -10.40 -39.92
CA ASP A 182 28.74 -10.88 -38.66
C ASP A 182 28.35 -9.70 -37.78
N THR A 183 27.05 -9.52 -37.54
CA THR A 183 26.52 -8.38 -36.78
C THR A 183 27.05 -8.26 -35.37
N THR A 184 27.67 -9.31 -34.84
CA THR A 184 28.18 -9.33 -33.47
C THR A 184 29.70 -9.15 -33.38
N GLN A 185 30.37 -8.85 -34.48
CA GLN A 185 31.83 -8.76 -34.54
C GLN A 185 32.33 -7.67 -35.49
N GLN A 186 32.95 -6.64 -34.89
CA GLN A 186 33.46 -5.49 -35.63
C GLN A 186 34.45 -5.79 -36.77
N ASP A 187 35.03 -7.00 -36.77
CA ASP A 187 36.00 -7.50 -37.75
C ASP A 187 35.63 -8.97 -38.02
N SER A 188 34.84 -9.18 -39.07
CA SER A 188 34.20 -10.46 -39.38
C SER A 188 35.18 -11.57 -39.78
N ASP A 189 36.27 -11.20 -40.46
CA ASP A 189 37.25 -12.16 -40.96
C ASP A 189 38.55 -12.24 -40.12
N GLY A 190 38.71 -11.32 -39.18
CA GLY A 190 39.76 -11.30 -38.17
C GLY A 190 41.12 -10.85 -38.70
N ASP A 191 41.16 -10.06 -39.77
CA ASP A 191 42.40 -9.55 -40.36
C ASP A 191 42.98 -8.31 -39.63
N GLY A 192 42.16 -7.70 -38.77
CA GLY A 192 42.50 -6.54 -37.94
C GLY A 192 42.01 -5.19 -38.49
N VAL A 193 41.18 -5.17 -39.54
CA VAL A 193 40.44 -4.00 -40.04
C VAL A 193 38.96 -4.20 -39.74
N ASN A 194 38.27 -3.15 -39.27
CA ASN A 194 36.84 -3.25 -39.01
C ASN A 194 36.06 -3.34 -40.32
N ASP A 195 34.91 -4.01 -40.33
CA ASP A 195 34.11 -4.23 -41.54
C ASP A 195 33.69 -2.92 -42.20
N ALA A 196 33.36 -1.90 -41.41
CA ALA A 196 33.08 -0.54 -41.90
C ALA A 196 34.24 0.12 -42.68
N ASP A 197 35.48 -0.24 -42.37
CA ASP A 197 36.71 0.30 -42.96
C ASP A 197 37.40 -0.68 -43.92
N ASP A 198 36.90 -1.92 -44.04
CA ASP A 198 37.48 -2.99 -44.86
C ASP A 198 36.87 -3.01 -46.28
N ALA A 199 37.74 -3.08 -47.28
CA ALA A 199 37.33 -3.23 -48.67
C ALA A 199 36.83 -4.65 -48.99
N PHE A 200 37.26 -5.65 -48.21
CA PHE A 200 36.88 -7.06 -48.35
C PHE A 200 36.51 -7.69 -46.99
N PRO A 201 35.41 -7.25 -46.32
CA PRO A 201 35.03 -7.61 -44.94
C PRO A 201 34.79 -9.10 -44.62
N THR A 202 35.01 -10.00 -45.58
CA THR A 202 34.77 -11.44 -45.45
C THR A 202 35.94 -12.27 -45.99
N ASP A 203 37.06 -11.64 -46.35
CA ASP A 203 38.25 -12.27 -46.94
C ASP A 203 39.55 -11.68 -46.36
N ALA A 204 39.99 -12.25 -45.23
CA ALA A 204 41.18 -11.82 -44.51
C ALA A 204 42.50 -11.87 -45.29
N GLU A 205 42.52 -12.50 -46.47
CA GLU A 205 43.69 -12.53 -47.36
C GLU A 205 43.63 -11.46 -48.45
N GLU A 206 42.58 -10.64 -48.47
CA GLU A 206 42.41 -9.49 -49.36
C GLU A 206 42.54 -9.91 -50.83
N THR A 207 42.00 -11.10 -51.15
CA THR A 207 42.19 -11.71 -52.45
C THR A 207 41.26 -11.08 -53.46
N VAL A 208 41.74 -10.00 -54.07
CA VAL A 208 41.09 -9.38 -55.22
C VAL A 208 40.72 -10.46 -56.23
N MET A 209 39.41 -10.72 -56.40
CA MET A 209 38.93 -11.43 -57.58
C MET A 209 39.44 -10.64 -58.78
N GLN A 210 40.40 -11.21 -59.51
CA GLN A 210 40.89 -10.63 -60.75
C GLN A 210 39.75 -10.61 -61.78
N GLU A 211 38.92 -9.58 -61.76
CA GLU A 211 38.09 -9.27 -62.91
C GLU A 211 39.00 -8.77 -64.03
N GLU A 212 38.91 -9.44 -65.17
CA GLU A 212 39.54 -9.04 -66.42
C GLU A 212 39.18 -7.59 -66.76
N PRO A 213 40.10 -6.79 -67.35
CA PRO A 213 39.90 -5.36 -67.48
C PRO A 213 38.78 -5.06 -68.47
N GLN A 214 37.64 -4.58 -67.97
CA GLN A 214 36.65 -3.92 -68.82
C GLN A 214 37.12 -2.50 -69.16
N ALA A 215 36.89 -2.16 -70.41
CA ALA A 215 37.45 -1.01 -71.10
C ALA A 215 37.01 0.33 -70.48
N GLU A 216 38.03 1.12 -70.15
CA GLU A 216 38.12 2.59 -70.15
C GLU A 216 36.88 3.32 -70.73
N ALA A 217 36.06 3.88 -69.84
CA ALA A 217 35.11 4.95 -70.16
C ALA A 217 35.51 6.23 -69.40
N ALA A 218 35.35 7.35 -70.10
CA ALA A 218 35.86 8.69 -69.83
C ALA A 218 35.35 9.33 -68.53
N PRO A 219 36.04 10.38 -68.00
CA PRO A 219 35.70 10.98 -66.70
C PRO A 219 34.49 11.90 -66.83
N GLU A 220 33.49 11.69 -65.98
CA GLU A 220 32.44 12.69 -65.70
C GLU A 220 32.84 13.51 -64.46
N GLU A 221 32.64 14.84 -64.55
CA GLU A 221 33.06 15.85 -63.58
C GLU A 221 32.22 15.81 -62.28
N GLU A 222 32.88 15.87 -61.12
CA GLU A 222 32.29 16.16 -59.81
C GLU A 222 31.73 17.59 -59.73
N PRO A 223 30.59 17.83 -59.06
CA PRO A 223 30.26 19.13 -58.51
C PRO A 223 30.67 19.25 -57.03
N GLU A 224 31.36 20.35 -56.71
CA GLU A 224 31.82 20.73 -55.37
C GLU A 224 30.70 20.80 -54.30
N PRO A 225 31.02 20.51 -53.01
CA PRO A 225 30.08 20.66 -51.90
C PRO A 225 29.91 22.13 -51.47
N PRO A 226 28.68 22.60 -51.16
CA PRO A 226 28.49 23.93 -50.59
C PRO A 226 28.82 23.97 -49.09
N ALA A 227 29.55 25.01 -48.69
CA ALA A 227 29.94 25.34 -47.32
C ALA A 227 28.75 25.65 -46.37
N PRO A 228 28.90 25.44 -45.06
CA PRO A 228 27.83 25.66 -44.07
C PRO A 228 27.56 27.15 -43.81
N PRO A 229 26.29 27.58 -43.65
CA PRO A 229 25.99 28.94 -43.21
C PRO A 229 26.24 29.13 -41.70
N SER A 230 26.82 30.29 -41.41
CA SER A 230 27.24 30.84 -40.13
C SER A 230 26.10 31.08 -39.12
N SER A 231 26.45 30.87 -37.86
CA SER A 231 25.68 30.99 -36.62
C SER A 231 25.29 32.43 -36.19
N GLU A 232 24.57 33.17 -37.02
CA GLU A 232 24.12 34.55 -36.68
C GLU A 232 22.61 34.72 -36.41
N ALA A 233 21.90 33.65 -36.01
CA ALA A 233 20.49 33.73 -35.61
C ALA A 233 20.17 33.18 -34.20
N PHE A 234 21.09 32.49 -33.54
CA PHE A 234 20.81 31.84 -32.24
C PHE A 234 21.20 32.69 -31.01
N GLN A 235 21.86 33.84 -31.20
CA GLN A 235 22.27 34.73 -30.11
C GLN A 235 21.28 35.87 -29.79
N LYS A 236 20.13 35.95 -30.48
CA LYS A 236 19.11 36.98 -30.22
C LYS A 236 17.89 36.53 -29.41
N ILE A 237 17.77 35.25 -29.08
CA ILE A 237 16.59 34.70 -28.37
C ILE A 237 16.87 34.47 -26.87
N VAL A 238 18.14 34.34 -26.48
CA VAL A 238 18.54 34.11 -25.07
C VAL A 238 18.46 35.38 -24.21
N GLU A 239 18.42 36.57 -24.82
CA GLU A 239 18.47 37.85 -24.09
C GLU A 239 17.08 38.46 -23.78
N GLU A 240 15.98 37.88 -24.32
CA GLU A 240 14.62 38.41 -24.13
C GLU A 240 13.82 37.69 -23.03
N VAL A 241 14.23 36.48 -22.62
CA VAL A 241 13.56 35.69 -21.57
C VAL A 241 14.03 36.07 -20.15
N ALA A 242 15.25 36.59 -20.01
CA ALA A 242 15.81 37.03 -18.73
C ALA A 242 15.21 38.35 -18.19
N LYS A 243 14.35 39.02 -18.97
CA LYS A 243 13.74 40.31 -18.62
C LYS A 243 12.37 40.19 -17.93
N THR A 244 11.79 38.99 -17.87
CA THR A 244 10.41 38.78 -17.34
C THR A 244 10.37 38.25 -15.90
N ILE A 245 11.52 38.01 -15.25
CA ILE A 245 11.57 37.39 -13.90
C ILE A 245 12.00 38.38 -12.78
N LYS A 246 11.94 39.70 -13.01
CA LYS A 246 12.16 40.69 -11.93
C LYS A 246 11.06 41.74 -11.93
N GLU A 247 10.45 41.93 -10.74
CA GLU A 247 9.29 42.78 -10.40
C GLU A 247 7.94 42.09 -10.73
N THR A 248 7.00 41.81 -9.82
CA THR A 248 6.60 42.38 -8.52
C THR A 248 5.56 41.36 -7.97
N VAL A 249 5.42 41.00 -6.70
CA VAL A 249 4.76 41.77 -5.62
C VAL A 249 4.90 40.96 -4.32
N ALA A 250 5.35 41.65 -3.27
CA ALA A 250 5.25 41.25 -1.87
C ALA A 250 4.19 42.13 -1.18
N VAL A 251 3.37 41.59 -0.27
CA VAL A 251 2.72 42.33 0.83
C VAL A 251 2.54 41.41 2.05
N GLN A 252 2.75 41.97 3.24
CA GLN A 252 2.89 41.37 4.58
C GLN A 252 1.60 41.36 5.45
N GLU A 253 1.61 40.46 6.45
CA GLU A 253 1.14 40.47 7.87
C GLU A 253 -0.05 41.31 8.39
N GLU A 254 -0.87 40.70 9.28
CA GLU A 254 -1.11 41.15 10.67
C GLU A 254 -1.98 40.14 11.51
N GLU A 255 -1.80 40.15 12.84
CA GLU A 255 -2.21 39.15 13.87
C GLU A 255 -3.33 39.62 14.84
N GLU A 256 -4.09 38.64 15.39
CA GLU A 256 -4.72 38.51 16.75
C GLU A 256 -5.92 39.42 17.20
N PRO A 257 -6.73 39.09 18.25
CA PRO A 257 -7.09 37.79 18.90
C PRO A 257 -8.61 37.62 19.23
N ALA A 258 -9.06 36.40 19.58
CA ALA A 258 -10.03 36.14 20.66
C ALA A 258 -10.16 34.64 21.02
N THR A 259 -10.17 34.35 22.33
CA THR A 259 -10.22 33.07 23.05
C THR A 259 -11.57 32.31 23.06
N GLU A 260 -11.51 30.96 23.08
CA GLU A 260 -12.09 29.97 24.06
C GLU A 260 -12.80 28.67 23.50
N VAL A 261 -12.33 27.49 23.98
CA VAL A 261 -12.94 26.13 24.18
C VAL A 261 -12.99 25.03 23.05
N SER A 262 -12.23 23.94 23.28
CA SER A 262 -12.42 22.48 23.02
C SER A 262 -12.75 21.90 21.61
N SER A 263 -11.73 21.30 20.98
CA SER A 263 -11.71 20.00 20.24
C SER A 263 -10.33 19.87 19.57
N GLU A 264 -9.55 18.82 19.84
CA GLU A 264 -8.31 18.58 19.08
C GLU A 264 -8.70 17.98 17.72
N VAL A 265 -8.77 18.85 16.71
CA VAL A 265 -8.98 18.50 15.31
C VAL A 265 -7.61 18.33 14.68
N HIS A 266 -7.31 17.13 14.21
CA HIS A 266 -6.12 16.84 13.40
C HIS A 266 -6.46 17.03 11.92
N ILE A 267 -5.59 17.70 11.17
CA ILE A 267 -5.86 18.08 9.77
C ILE A 267 -4.77 17.46 8.89
N SER A 268 -5.12 16.40 8.16
CA SER A 268 -4.45 16.00 6.92
C SER A 268 -5.37 16.30 5.72
N PRO A 269 -4.88 16.20 4.46
CA PRO A 269 -5.60 16.74 3.31
C PRO A 269 -6.97 16.09 3.04
N ASN A 270 -7.22 14.82 3.41
CA ASN A 270 -8.44 14.10 3.00
C ASN A 270 -9.06 13.13 4.04
N ALA A 271 -8.31 12.50 4.95
CA ALA A 271 -8.89 11.72 6.05
C ALA A 271 -8.89 12.57 7.33
N VAL A 272 -10.07 12.91 7.85
CA VAL A 272 -10.18 13.73 9.07
C VAL A 272 -11.16 13.05 10.01
N PHE A 273 -10.72 12.83 11.24
CA PHE A 273 -11.57 12.34 12.30
C PHE A 273 -11.30 13.02 13.62
N GLY A 274 -12.25 12.87 14.53
CA GLY A 274 -12.09 13.22 15.92
C GLY A 274 -12.75 12.19 16.80
N TYR A 275 -12.54 12.33 18.10
CA TYR A 275 -13.09 11.40 19.06
C TYR A 275 -13.50 12.12 20.34
N THR A 276 -14.52 11.58 20.99
CA THR A 276 -14.93 11.97 22.33
C THR A 276 -14.72 10.81 23.29
N ARG A 277 -14.47 11.14 24.56
CA ARG A 277 -14.28 10.14 25.62
C ARG A 277 -15.56 9.98 26.41
N ASP A 278 -16.26 8.87 26.21
CA ASP A 278 -17.50 8.53 26.94
C ASP A 278 -17.20 8.04 28.36
N SER A 279 -16.13 7.27 28.53
CA SER A 279 -15.74 6.65 29.79
C SER A 279 -14.21 6.58 29.95
N TRP A 280 -13.71 6.02 31.05
CA TRP A 280 -12.27 5.92 31.27
C TRP A 280 -11.54 5.02 30.25
N ASN A 281 -12.26 4.11 29.58
CA ASN A 281 -11.75 3.22 28.55
C ASN A 281 -12.65 3.13 27.30
N THR A 282 -13.71 3.93 27.21
CA THR A 282 -14.64 3.95 26.07
C THR A 282 -14.60 5.30 25.37
N PHE A 283 -14.48 5.27 24.04
CA PHE A 283 -14.36 6.42 23.18
C PHE A 283 -15.33 6.28 22.01
N THR A 284 -15.91 7.40 21.57
CA THR A 284 -16.66 7.47 20.32
C THR A 284 -15.83 8.22 19.29
N PHE A 285 -15.52 7.55 18.18
CA PHE A 285 -14.78 8.07 17.04
C PHE A 285 -15.76 8.45 15.93
N GLU A 286 -15.53 9.60 15.29
CA GLU A 286 -16.40 10.14 14.25
C GLU A 286 -15.57 10.71 13.10
N VAL A 287 -15.91 10.32 11.88
CA VAL A 287 -15.34 10.87 10.65
C VAL A 287 -15.92 12.26 10.40
N PHE A 288 -15.06 13.25 10.12
CA PHE A 288 -15.45 14.63 9.82
C PHE A 288 -15.19 15.08 8.37
N SER A 289 -14.66 14.19 7.51
CA SER A 289 -14.39 14.53 6.11
C SER A 289 -15.69 14.75 5.32
N ASN A 290 -15.69 15.79 4.46
CA ASN A 290 -16.83 16.16 3.62
C ASN A 290 -16.56 15.81 2.15
N ILE A 291 -16.35 14.52 1.86
CA ILE A 291 -16.06 14.08 0.50
C ILE A 291 -16.79 12.77 0.17
N SER A 292 -17.77 12.91 -0.73
CA SER A 292 -18.53 11.89 -1.45
C SER A 292 -19.31 10.85 -0.61
N GLU A 293 -20.60 10.67 -0.92
CA GLU A 293 -21.49 9.66 -0.30
C GLU A 293 -21.04 8.18 -0.48
N GLN A 294 -19.88 7.92 -1.10
CA GLN A 294 -19.38 6.59 -1.46
C GLN A 294 -17.97 6.26 -0.90
N ALA A 295 -17.45 7.04 0.06
CA ALA A 295 -16.16 6.74 0.68
C ALA A 295 -16.25 5.52 1.62
N VAL A 296 -15.26 4.63 1.57
CA VAL A 296 -15.12 3.50 2.50
C VAL A 296 -14.18 3.90 3.63
N TYR A 297 -14.59 3.60 4.86
CA TYR A 297 -13.81 3.86 6.07
C TYR A 297 -13.28 2.53 6.62
N VAL A 298 -12.05 2.56 7.10
CA VAL A 298 -11.46 1.49 7.90
C VAL A 298 -10.80 2.13 9.10
N TRP A 299 -11.27 1.77 10.27
CA TRP A 299 -10.68 2.08 11.55
C TRP A 299 -9.77 0.94 11.97
N ASP A 300 -8.58 1.26 12.44
CA ASP A 300 -7.75 0.39 13.29
C ASP A 300 -7.59 1.10 14.63
N PHE A 301 -8.04 0.49 15.72
CA PHE A 301 -7.98 1.10 17.04
C PHE A 301 -6.65 0.89 17.77
N GLY A 302 -5.70 0.16 17.17
CA GLY A 302 -4.37 -0.11 17.70
C GLY A 302 -4.33 -1.23 18.75
N ASP A 303 -5.45 -1.91 19.01
CA ASP A 303 -5.57 -3.06 19.90
C ASP A 303 -5.97 -4.36 19.19
N GLY A 304 -6.01 -4.33 17.86
CA GLY A 304 -6.39 -5.45 16.99
C GLY A 304 -7.86 -5.45 16.59
N VAL A 305 -8.67 -4.50 17.09
CA VAL A 305 -10.05 -4.30 16.66
C VAL A 305 -10.08 -3.28 15.52
N THR A 306 -10.90 -3.56 14.51
CA THR A 306 -11.14 -2.66 13.37
C THR A 306 -12.62 -2.30 13.27
N SER A 307 -13.01 -1.37 12.39
CA SER A 307 -14.42 -1.12 12.07
C SER A 307 -14.55 -0.34 10.77
N SER A 308 -15.68 -0.42 10.09
CA SER A 308 -15.95 0.32 8.85
C SER A 308 -17.03 1.39 8.97
N LYS A 309 -17.57 1.61 10.17
CA LYS A 309 -18.64 2.59 10.38
C LYS A 309 -18.07 4.02 10.41
N PRO A 310 -18.81 5.02 9.90
CA PRO A 310 -18.39 6.42 10.00
C PRO A 310 -18.38 6.95 11.44
N THR A 311 -19.15 6.31 12.33
CA THR A 311 -19.13 6.59 13.77
C THR A 311 -19.02 5.27 14.52
N VAL A 312 -18.02 5.14 15.39
CA VAL A 312 -17.73 3.91 16.14
C VAL A 312 -17.57 4.21 17.62
N GLN A 313 -18.27 3.47 18.48
CA GLN A 313 -17.99 3.45 19.90
C GLN A 313 -17.09 2.25 20.22
N HIS A 314 -15.85 2.51 20.62
CA HIS A 314 -14.85 1.48 20.94
C HIS A 314 -14.50 1.47 22.43
N THR A 315 -14.34 0.28 23.01
CA THR A 315 -13.96 0.08 24.42
C THR A 315 -12.67 -0.71 24.53
N TYR A 316 -11.61 -0.08 25.04
CA TYR A 316 -10.32 -0.70 25.26
C TYR A 316 -10.32 -1.60 26.50
N ASN A 317 -9.87 -2.84 26.33
CA ASN A 317 -9.79 -3.83 27.41
C ASN A 317 -8.49 -3.74 28.23
N ARG A 318 -7.51 -2.96 27.76
CA ARG A 318 -6.21 -2.76 28.41
C ARG A 318 -5.91 -1.27 28.54
N SER A 319 -5.20 -0.89 29.59
CA SER A 319 -4.58 0.42 29.67
C SER A 319 -3.32 0.47 28.81
N GLY A 320 -3.06 1.59 28.16
CA GLY A 320 -1.94 1.74 27.23
C GLY A 320 -2.11 2.96 26.35
N ALA A 321 -1.11 3.21 25.51
CA ALA A 321 -1.24 4.10 24.37
C ALA A 321 -1.60 3.25 23.15
N PHE A 322 -2.67 3.60 22.47
CA PHE A 322 -3.14 2.92 21.28
C PHE A 322 -3.10 3.90 20.11
N GLN A 323 -2.46 3.51 19.02
CA GLN A 323 -2.48 4.29 17.79
C GLN A 323 -3.78 3.97 17.06
N VAL A 324 -4.67 4.95 16.96
CA VAL A 324 -5.91 4.84 16.21
C VAL A 324 -5.68 5.41 14.83
N THR A 325 -5.94 4.62 13.81
CA THR A 325 -5.77 4.97 12.40
C THR A 325 -7.11 4.91 11.70
N LEU A 326 -7.50 6.01 11.05
CA LEU A 326 -8.57 6.02 10.06
C LEU A 326 -7.93 5.97 8.68
N THR A 327 -8.29 4.97 7.90
CA THR A 327 -8.00 4.89 6.47
C THR A 327 -9.29 5.11 5.70
N MET A 328 -9.29 6.05 4.78
CA MET A 328 -10.42 6.37 3.92
C MET A 328 -10.03 6.15 2.47
N THR A 329 -10.85 5.43 1.73
CA THR A 329 -10.73 5.24 0.28
C THR A 329 -11.89 5.95 -0.39
N ASP A 330 -11.60 6.91 -1.27
CA ASP A 330 -12.65 7.61 -2.02
C ASP A 330 -13.18 6.77 -3.20
N ALA A 331 -14.22 7.29 -3.88
CA ALA A 331 -14.84 6.62 -5.03
C ALA A 331 -13.89 6.41 -6.23
N SER A 332 -12.75 7.11 -6.27
CA SER A 332 -11.73 6.97 -7.31
C SER A 332 -10.61 6.01 -6.89
N GLY A 333 -10.71 5.40 -5.70
CA GLY A 333 -9.69 4.51 -5.15
C GLY A 333 -8.51 5.23 -4.49
N ILE A 334 -8.57 6.56 -4.34
CA ILE A 334 -7.50 7.29 -3.65
C ILE A 334 -7.62 7.07 -2.15
N VAL A 335 -6.51 6.64 -1.55
CA VAL A 335 -6.42 6.37 -0.12
C VAL A 335 -5.83 7.56 0.62
N SER A 336 -6.46 7.92 1.73
CA SER A 336 -5.91 8.85 2.72
C SER A 336 -6.00 8.22 4.10
N SER A 337 -4.96 8.39 4.91
CA SER A 337 -4.94 7.89 6.27
C SER A 337 -4.61 9.00 7.26
N GLU A 338 -5.26 8.99 8.41
CA GLU A 338 -4.97 9.85 9.55
C GLU A 338 -4.74 8.98 10.79
N SER A 339 -3.83 9.38 11.68
CA SER A 339 -3.56 8.62 12.90
C SER A 339 -3.40 9.52 14.11
N THR A 340 -3.99 9.10 15.23
CA THR A 340 -3.83 9.77 16.52
C THR A 340 -3.54 8.75 17.61
N THR A 341 -2.89 9.18 18.70
CA THR A 341 -2.62 8.30 19.84
C THR A 341 -3.66 8.53 20.93
N VAL A 342 -4.44 7.51 21.24
CA VAL A 342 -5.38 7.51 22.36
C VAL A 342 -4.73 6.89 23.58
N LEU A 343 -4.75 7.62 24.70
CA LEU A 343 -4.20 7.16 25.97
C LEU A 343 -5.32 6.64 26.89
N VAL A 344 -5.26 5.36 27.23
CA VAL A 344 -6.12 4.71 28.22
C VAL A 344 -5.35 4.59 29.54
N PRO A 345 -5.71 5.37 30.58
CA PRO A 345 -4.93 5.45 31.81
C PRO A 345 -5.03 4.16 32.65
N PHE A 346 -3.91 3.76 33.25
CA PHE A 346 -3.84 2.63 34.19
C PHE A 346 -4.57 2.92 35.52
N PHE A 347 -4.68 4.19 35.93
CA PHE A 347 -5.38 4.62 37.14
C PHE A 347 -6.53 5.58 36.80
N ASN A 348 -7.77 5.15 37.03
CA ASN A 348 -8.93 6.03 37.00
C ASN A 348 -9.80 5.82 38.25
N LEU A 349 -10.05 6.88 39.03
CA LEU A 349 -10.86 6.81 40.25
C LEU A 349 -12.36 6.56 39.98
N ASN A 350 -12.82 6.70 38.74
CA ASN A 350 -14.16 6.29 38.32
C ASN A 350 -14.25 4.78 38.05
N ASN A 351 -13.12 4.07 37.93
CA ASN A 351 -13.10 2.62 37.87
C ASN A 351 -13.47 2.05 39.26
N ARG A 352 -14.57 1.30 39.34
CA ARG A 352 -15.10 0.78 40.61
C ARG A 352 -14.10 -0.11 41.36
N VAL A 353 -13.26 -0.86 40.64
CA VAL A 353 -12.25 -1.74 41.26
C VAL A 353 -11.11 -0.92 41.87
N VAL A 354 -10.64 0.09 41.15
CA VAL A 354 -9.59 1.02 41.63
C VAL A 354 -10.11 1.82 42.83
N LEU A 355 -11.34 2.35 42.75
CA LEU A 355 -11.98 3.10 43.83
C LEU A 355 -12.09 2.26 45.11
N VAL A 356 -12.59 1.03 45.01
CA VAL A 356 -12.71 0.12 46.17
C VAL A 356 -11.32 -0.20 46.75
N SER A 357 -10.32 -0.43 45.90
CA SER A 357 -8.95 -0.75 46.33
C SER A 357 -8.28 0.41 47.04
N VAL A 358 -8.44 1.65 46.53
CA VAL A 358 -7.90 2.87 47.16
C VAL A 358 -8.60 3.15 48.49
N VAL A 359 -9.94 3.01 48.54
CA VAL A 359 -10.70 3.17 49.80
C VAL A 359 -10.29 2.12 50.84
N ALA A 360 -10.11 0.86 50.43
CA ALA A 360 -9.64 -0.20 51.33
C ALA A 360 -8.22 0.08 51.86
N LEU A 361 -7.31 0.56 51.01
CA LEU A 361 -5.95 0.93 51.40
C LEU A 361 -5.95 2.11 52.38
N LEU A 362 -6.76 3.14 52.13
CA LEU A 362 -6.92 4.28 53.04
C LEU A 362 -7.50 3.87 54.40
N LEU A 363 -8.48 2.96 54.41
CA LEU A 363 -9.03 2.41 55.65
C LEU A 363 -7.99 1.60 56.43
N LEU A 364 -7.16 0.80 55.75
CA LEU A 364 -6.05 0.06 56.37
C LEU A 364 -4.99 1.00 56.97
N LEU A 365 -4.61 2.05 56.26
CA LEU A 365 -3.66 3.06 56.74
C LEU A 365 -4.23 3.82 57.96
N ALA A 366 -5.50 4.20 57.93
CA ALA A 366 -6.17 4.84 59.06
C ALA A 366 -6.26 3.92 60.29
N ALA A 367 -6.57 2.63 60.10
CA ALA A 367 -6.60 1.64 61.18
C ALA A 367 -5.20 1.38 61.78
N GLY A 368 -4.16 1.38 60.93
CA GLY A 368 -2.76 1.29 61.35
C GLY A 368 -2.32 2.48 62.19
N ALA A 369 -2.66 3.71 61.76
CA ALA A 369 -2.37 4.93 62.50
C ALA A 369 -3.08 4.99 63.87
N ALA A 370 -4.34 4.54 63.94
CA ALA A 370 -5.09 4.46 65.19
C ALA A 370 -4.49 3.47 66.21
N SER A 371 -3.86 2.40 65.72
CA SER A 371 -3.18 1.41 66.58
C SER A 371 -1.88 1.96 67.19
N PHE A 372 -1.15 2.80 66.46
CA PHE A 372 0.07 3.47 66.96
C PHE A 372 -0.21 4.50 68.05
N VAL A 373 -1.31 5.27 67.95
CA VAL A 373 -1.69 6.28 68.96
C VAL A 373 -2.07 5.62 70.30
N ARG A 374 -2.59 4.39 70.29
CA ARG A 374 -3.06 3.70 71.50
C ARG A 374 -1.93 3.08 72.33
N LEU A 375 -0.76 2.83 71.74
CA LEU A 375 0.42 2.25 72.42
C LEU A 375 1.36 3.30 73.05
N GLY A 376 1.15 4.59 72.79
CA GLY A 376 2.00 5.68 73.30
C GLY A 376 1.67 6.20 74.72
N LYS A 377 0.64 5.68 75.38
CA LYS A 377 0.27 6.13 76.75
C LYS A 377 1.09 5.38 77.80
N LYS A 378 2.26 5.91 78.17
CA LYS A 378 3.04 5.46 79.34
C LYS A 378 2.17 5.57 80.61
N PRO A 379 2.12 4.55 81.49
CA PRO A 379 1.53 4.71 82.81
C PRO A 379 2.45 5.55 83.68
N ASP A 380 1.93 6.66 84.24
CA ASP A 380 2.58 7.39 85.33
C ASP A 380 2.67 6.48 86.55
N LEU A 381 3.88 6.06 86.89
CA LEU A 381 4.22 5.48 88.18
C LEU A 381 4.84 6.58 89.03
N HIS A 382 3.98 7.22 89.84
CA HIS A 382 4.39 7.95 91.05
C HIS A 382 3.99 7.12 92.27
N ALA A 383 5.00 6.54 92.93
CA ALA A 383 5.22 6.49 94.39
C ALA A 383 6.38 5.52 94.69
#